data_AF-A0A946I9W7-F1
#
_entry.id   AF-A0A946I9W7-F1
#
_cell.length_a   1.000
_cell.length_b   1.000
_cell.length_c   1.000
_cell.angle_alpha   90.00
_cell.angle_beta   90.00
_cell.angle_gamma   90.00
#
_symmetry.space_group_name_H-M   'P 1'
#
loop_
_entity.id
_entity.type
_entity.pdbx_description
1 polymer ?
#
loop_
_entity_poly.entity_id
_entity_poly.type
_entity_poly.pdbx_seq_one_letter_code
_entity_poly.pdbx_strand_id
1 'polypeptide(L)'
;IAAVVVAAFLFIVTSVVSAAFVLGMFSTGGDLNPSSRIKLSWGVILGALGFVMILSGSIDAIKSIIALGAIPFVFIVLLLVVCLLKMLKKERVDAE
;
A
#
# COMPACT_ATOMS: atom_id res chain seq x y z
N ILE A 1 10.69 -7.13 26.07
CA ILE A 1 9.22 -6.99 25.83
C ILE A 1 8.86 -5.55 25.49
N ALA A 2 9.13 -4.56 26.36
CA ALA A 2 8.83 -3.14 26.09
C ALA A 2 9.42 -2.61 24.76
N ALA A 3 10.71 -2.88 24.48
CA ALA A 3 11.34 -2.48 23.22
C ALA A 3 10.65 -3.07 21.96
N VAL A 4 10.18 -4.31 22.04
CA VAL A 4 9.46 -4.97 20.93
C VAL A 4 8.12 -4.29 20.68
N VAL A 5 7.39 -3.96 21.74
CA VAL A 5 6.10 -3.25 21.64
C VAL A 5 6.29 -1.87 21.02
N VAL A 6 7.31 -1.13 21.44
CA VAL A 6 7.63 0.20 20.89
C VAL A 6 8.02 0.09 19.41
N ALA A 7 8.88 -0.87 19.05
CA ALA A 7 9.28 -1.08 17.66
C ALA A 7 8.09 -1.47 16.77
N ALA A 8 7.23 -2.38 17.23
CA ALA A 8 6.02 -2.80 16.50
C ALA A 8 5.06 -1.62 16.30
N PHE A 9 4.87 -0.79 17.34
CA PHE A 9 4.04 0.41 17.24
C PHE A 9 4.58 1.40 16.21
N LEU A 10 5.88 1.75 16.27
CA LEU A 10 6.51 2.67 15.33
C LEU A 10 6.48 2.13 13.89
N PHE A 11 6.66 0.81 13.72
CA PHE A 11 6.57 0.15 12.43
C PHE A 11 5.17 0.29 11.82
N ILE A 12 4.12 0.02 12.62
CA ILE A 12 2.73 0.18 12.18
C ILE A 12 2.44 1.63 11.81
N VAL A 13 2.83 2.60 12.65
CA VAL A 13 2.61 4.03 12.38
C VAL A 13 3.27 4.45 11.06
N THR A 14 4.55 4.11 10.88
CA THR A 14 5.30 4.46 9.66
C THR A 14 4.71 3.79 8.41
N SER A 15 4.25 2.53 8.55
CA SER A 15 3.60 1.78 7.48
C SER A 15 2.26 2.42 7.07
N VAL A 16 1.41 2.76 8.03
CA VAL A 16 0.10 3.40 7.76
C VAL A 16 0.28 4.78 7.13
N VAL A 17 1.24 5.59 7.60
CA VAL A 17 1.53 6.90 7.02
C VAL A 17 1.98 6.77 5.56
N SER A 18 2.82 5.79 5.25
CA SER A 18 3.29 5.53 3.88
C SER A 18 2.15 5.03 2.97
N ALA A 19 1.29 4.14 3.48
CA ALA A 19 0.13 3.66 2.74
C ALA A 19 -0.88 4.79 2.44
N ALA A 20 -1.20 5.62 3.43
CA ALA A 20 -2.09 6.77 3.26
C ALA A 20 -1.53 7.80 2.26
N PHE A 21 -0.20 7.97 2.23
CA PHE A 21 0.48 8.79 1.22
C PHE A 21 0.27 8.24 -0.19
N VAL A 22 0.56 6.95 -0.43
CA VAL A 22 0.41 6.31 -1.74
C VAL A 22 -1.05 6.33 -2.22
N LEU A 23 -2.00 5.99 -1.35
CA LEU A 23 -3.43 6.07 -1.65
C LEU A 23 -3.88 7.51 -1.95
N GLY A 24 -3.30 8.47 -1.22
CA GLY A 24 -3.48 9.90 -1.49
C GLY A 24 -3.02 10.28 -2.89
N MET A 25 -1.81 9.86 -3.30
CA MET A 25 -1.29 10.11 -4.65
C MET A 25 -2.21 9.51 -5.73
N PHE A 26 -2.68 8.28 -5.54
CA PHE A 26 -3.61 7.65 -6.48
C PHE A 26 -4.96 8.40 -6.55
N SER A 27 -5.42 8.97 -5.44
CA SER A 27 -6.68 9.74 -5.37
C SER A 27 -6.57 11.14 -5.96
N THR A 28 -5.36 11.67 -6.12
CA THR A 28 -5.08 13.00 -6.69
C THR A 28 -4.58 12.94 -8.13
N GLY A 29 -4.75 11.81 -8.82
CA GLY A 29 -4.31 11.65 -10.21
C GLY A 29 -2.79 11.55 -10.38
N GLY A 30 -2.07 11.13 -9.34
CA GLY A 30 -0.61 10.96 -9.35
C GLY A 30 0.17 12.16 -8.84
N ASP A 31 -0.46 13.12 -8.16
CA ASP A 31 0.25 14.21 -7.49
C ASP A 31 1.22 13.66 -6.45
N LEU A 32 2.51 13.97 -6.59
CA LEU A 32 3.60 13.54 -5.72
C LEU A 32 3.55 14.20 -4.33
N ASN A 33 2.77 15.28 -4.16
CA ASN A 33 2.57 15.97 -2.89
C ASN A 33 1.07 16.10 -2.57
N PRO A 34 0.36 14.98 -2.33
CA PRO A 34 -1.06 15.02 -2.06
C PRO A 34 -1.34 15.83 -0.78
N SER A 35 -2.41 16.63 -0.83
CA SER A 35 -2.77 17.52 0.27
C SER A 35 -2.95 16.77 1.59
N SER A 36 -2.60 17.40 2.71
CA SER A 36 -2.67 16.78 4.04
C SER A 36 -4.08 16.30 4.41
N ARG A 37 -5.13 16.92 3.85
CA ARG A 37 -6.53 16.50 4.06
C ARG A 37 -6.83 15.11 3.48
N ILE A 38 -6.33 14.84 2.28
CA ILE A 38 -6.54 13.55 1.59
C ILE A 38 -5.73 12.44 2.28
N LYS A 39 -4.50 12.75 2.71
CA LYS A 39 -3.69 11.81 3.49
C LYS A 39 -4.38 11.45 4.82
N LEU A 40 -4.95 12.44 5.50
CA LEU A 40 -5.66 12.21 6.75
C LEU A 40 -6.92 11.36 6.55
N SER A 41 -7.72 11.61 5.50
CA SER A 41 -8.91 10.79 5.23
C SER A 41 -8.55 9.32 5.00
N TRP A 42 -7.51 9.04 4.22
CA TRP A 42 -7.04 7.68 4.01
C TRP A 42 -6.47 7.04 5.28
N GLY A 43 -5.73 7.81 6.10
CA GLY A 43 -5.26 7.33 7.40
C GLY A 43 -6.41 6.93 8.33
N VAL A 44 -7.49 7.72 8.38
CA VAL A 44 -8.70 7.40 9.17
C VAL A 44 -9.39 6.15 8.64
N ILE A 45 -9.52 6.01 7.31
CA ILE A 45 -10.11 4.82 6.68
C ILE A 45 -9.29 3.56 7.03
N LEU A 46 -7.96 3.61 6.90
CA LEU A 46 -7.08 2.50 7.25
C LEU A 46 -7.20 2.11 8.74
N GLY A 47 -7.28 3.10 9.63
CA GLY A 47 -7.52 2.88 11.05
C GLY A 47 -8.89 2.23 11.33
N ALA A 48 -9.94 2.71 10.67
CA ALA A 48 -11.28 2.14 10.79
C ALA A 48 -11.34 0.69 10.28
N LEU A 49 -10.68 0.38 9.16
CA LEU A 49 -10.57 -0.99 8.65
C LEU A 49 -9.85 -1.90 9.65
N GLY A 50 -8.75 -1.44 10.25
CA GLY A 50 -8.05 -2.18 11.29
C GLY A 50 -8.92 -2.43 12.53
N PHE A 51 -9.72 -1.43 12.94
CA PHE A 51 -10.66 -1.57 14.05
C PHE A 51 -11.74 -2.63 13.77
N VAL A 52 -12.34 -2.60 12.56
CA VAL A 52 -13.31 -3.60 12.13
C VAL A 52 -12.68 -5.00 12.04
N MET A 53 -11.42 -5.10 11.60
CA MET A 53 -10.69 -6.37 11.58
C MET A 53 -10.51 -6.97 12.98
N ILE A 54 -10.16 -6.13 13.97
CA ILE A 54 -10.05 -6.59 15.37
C ILE A 54 -11.40 -7.07 15.89
N LEU A 55 -12.49 -6.35 15.57
CA LEU A 55 -13.84 -6.71 16.02
C LEU A 55 -14.37 -8.01 15.39
N SER A 56 -13.95 -8.32 14.16
CA SER A 56 -14.35 -9.55 13.44
C SER A 56 -13.95 -10.83 14.19
N GLY A 57 -12.85 -10.80 14.96
CA GLY A 57 -12.39 -11.93 15.78
C GLY A 57 -11.96 -13.18 15.00
N SER A 58 -12.11 -13.19 13.67
CA SER A 58 -11.79 -14.31 12.78
C SER A 58 -10.62 -13.98 11.86
N ILE A 59 -9.44 -14.53 12.18
CA ILE A 59 -8.22 -14.36 11.38
C ILE A 59 -8.35 -15.04 10.01
N ASP A 60 -9.03 -16.18 9.95
CA ASP A 60 -9.21 -16.94 8.71
C ASP A 60 -10.09 -16.21 7.68
N ALA A 61 -11.13 -15.52 8.15
CA ALA A 61 -11.96 -14.68 7.28
C ALA A 61 -11.15 -13.53 6.69
N ILE A 62 -10.34 -12.85 7.51
CA ILE A 62 -9.50 -11.73 7.08
C ILE A 62 -8.44 -12.19 6.06
N LYS A 63 -7.77 -13.32 6.34
CA LYS A 63 -6.78 -13.91 5.43
C LYS A 63 -7.40 -14.23 4.07
N SER A 64 -8.62 -14.76 4.06
CA SER A 64 -9.34 -15.08 2.82
C SER A 64 -9.66 -13.82 2.01
N ILE A 65 -10.15 -12.77 2.66
CA ILE A 65 -10.45 -11.48 1.99
C ILE A 65 -9.19 -10.87 1.39
N ILE A 66 -8.08 -10.84 2.15
CA ILE A 66 -6.80 -10.32 1.66
C ILE A 66 -6.28 -11.13 0.47
N ALA A 67 -6.36 -12.47 0.55
CA ALA A 67 -5.93 -13.33 -0.55
C ALA A 67 -6.74 -13.07 -1.82
N LEU A 68 -8.08 -13.02 -1.71
CA LEU A 68 -8.95 -12.72 -2.84
C LEU A 68 -8.69 -11.34 -3.44
N GLY A 69 -8.44 -10.33 -2.59
CA GLY A 69 -8.09 -8.98 -3.04
C GLY A 69 -6.73 -8.88 -3.73
N ALA A 70 -5.77 -9.72 -3.36
CA ALA A 70 -4.42 -9.70 -3.93
C ALA A 70 -4.34 -10.37 -5.32
N ILE A 71 -5.21 -11.34 -5.64
CA ILE A 71 -5.20 -12.07 -6.92
C ILE A 71 -5.17 -11.14 -8.15
N PRO A 72 -6.07 -10.16 -8.32
CA PRO A 72 -6.02 -9.28 -9.49
C PRO A 72 -4.74 -8.43 -9.53
N PHE A 73 -4.20 -8.06 -8.35
CA PHE A 73 -3.00 -7.24 -8.25
C PHE A 73 -1.75 -7.97 -8.76
N VAL A 74 -1.70 -9.31 -8.66
CA VAL A 74 -0.60 -10.12 -9.21
C VAL A 74 -0.43 -9.86 -10.72
N PHE A 75 -1.53 -9.80 -11.48
CA PHE A 75 -1.47 -9.52 -12.91
C PHE A 75 -0.97 -8.11 -13.21
N ILE A 76 -1.35 -7.12 -12.39
CA ILE A 76 -0.87 -5.74 -12.50
C ILE A 76 0.65 -5.69 -12.28
N VAL A 77 1.17 -6.37 -11.25
CA VAL A 77 2.61 -6.43 -10.97
C VAL A 77 3.38 -7.08 -12.12
N LEU A 78 2.87 -8.17 -12.70
CA LEU A 78 3.49 -8.78 -13.88
C LEU A 78 3.56 -7.81 -15.07
N LEU A 79 2.50 -7.05 -15.30
CA LEU A 79 2.47 -6.04 -16.37
C LEU A 79 3.50 -4.93 -16.09
N LEU A 80 3.60 -4.46 -14.83
CA LEU A 80 4.61 -3.48 -14.42
C LEU A 80 6.03 -3.98 -14.67
N VAL A 81 6.33 -5.25 -14.37
CA VAL A 81 7.65 -5.87 -14.64
C VAL A 81 7.94 -5.89 -16.14
N VAL A 82 6.97 -6.30 -16.97
CA VAL A 82 7.15 -6.28 -18.43
C VAL A 82 7.36 -4.87 -18.97
N CYS A 83 6.62 -3.88 -18.47
CA CYS A 83 6.78 -2.47 -18.84
C CYS A 83 8.16 -1.94 -18.44
N LEU A 84 8.63 -2.28 -17.24
CA LEU A 84 9.95 -1.90 -16.74
C LEU A 84 11.06 -2.49 -17.63
N LEU A 85 11.00 -3.79 -17.93
CA LEU A 85 12.00 -4.44 -18.79
C LEU A 85 12.00 -3.86 -20.21
N LYS A 86 10.83 -3.53 -20.75
CA LYS A 86 10.72 -2.85 -22.06
C LYS A 86 11.35 -1.46 -22.04
N MET A 87 11.06 -0.64 -21.03
CA MET A 87 11.62 0.71 -20.92
C MET A 87 13.13 0.67 -20.71
N LEU A 88 13.63 -0.24 -19.86
CA LEU A 88 15.06 -0.41 -19.64
C LEU A 88 15.81 -0.88 -20.91
N LYS A 89 15.19 -1.77 -21.69
CA LYS A 89 15.75 -2.20 -22.99
C LYS A 89 15.75 -1.05 -24.00
N LYS A 90 14.71 -0.22 -24.01
CA LYS A 90 14.64 0.97 -24.88
C LYS A 90 15.75 1.96 -24.55
N GLU A 91 15.95 2.26 -23.26
CA GLU A 91 16.99 3.20 -22.80
C GLU A 91 18.40 2.72 -23.17
N ARG A 92 18.68 1.40 -23.13
CA ARG A 92 19.97 0.86 -23.61
C ARG A 92 20.17 0.99 -25.11
N VAL A 93 19.11 0.85 -25.91
CA VAL A 93 19.18 0.94 -27.38
C VAL A 93 19.35 2.39 -27.84
N ASP A 94 18.78 3.35 -27.10
CA ASP A 94 18.91 4.79 -27.40
C ASP A 94 20.26 5.38 -26.94
N ALA A 95 21.09 4.60 -26.23
CA ALA A 95 22.40 5.01 -25.69
C ALA A 95 23.61 4.53 -26.52
N GLU A 96 23.39 3.83 -27.64
CA GLU A 96 24.39 3.44 -28.66
C GLU A 96 24.21 4.28 -29.93
#